data_AF-L1I4P6-F1
#
_entry.id   AF-L1I4P6-F1
#
_cell.length_a   1.000
_cell.length_b   1.000
_cell.length_c   1.000
_cell.angle_alpha   90.00
_cell.angle_beta   90.00
_cell.angle_gamma   90.00
#
_symmetry.space_group_name_H-M   'P 1'
#
loop_
_entity.id
_entity.type
_entity.pdbx_description
1 polymer ?
#
loop_
_entity_poly.entity_id
_entity_poly.type
_entity_poly.pdbx_seq_one_letter_code
_entity_poly.pdbx_strand_id
1 'polypeptide(L)'
;DDIAHLVGYGEANTSSVEQLLVQFLHFIAVKLDLDKHCVCVREGNLKDADKSQFKHKHPPHMCIEDPFDPKDNVARSLTDRSVKTVKVEFLRAHEVMSRTGD
;
A
#
# COMPACT_ATOMS: atom_id res chain seq x y z
N ASP A 1 15.29 -20.18 9.13
CA ASP A 1 14.79 -18.81 9.19
C ASP A 1 15.28 -18.14 10.44
N ASP A 2 16.39 -17.43 10.33
CA ASP A 2 16.92 -16.68 11.46
C ASP A 2 16.30 -15.28 11.42
N ILE A 3 15.10 -15.10 11.96
CA ILE A 3 14.49 -13.76 12.06
C ILE A 3 15.19 -12.93 13.15
N ALA A 4 16.00 -13.55 14.01
CA ALA A 4 16.61 -12.89 15.15
C ALA A 4 17.60 -11.78 14.74
N HIS A 5 18.28 -11.92 13.60
CA HIS A 5 19.17 -10.86 13.09
C HIS A 5 18.42 -9.63 12.55
N LEU A 6 17.10 -9.68 12.39
CA LEU A 6 16.27 -8.56 11.95
C LEU A 6 15.69 -7.75 13.12
N VAL A 7 15.86 -8.22 14.36
CA VAL A 7 15.49 -7.44 15.55
C VAL A 7 16.27 -6.13 15.53
N GLY A 8 15.56 -5.01 15.67
CA GLY A 8 16.15 -3.67 15.63
C GLY A 8 16.28 -3.04 14.24
N TYR A 9 15.89 -3.73 13.15
CA TYR A 9 15.97 -3.18 11.78
C TYR A 9 15.32 -1.78 11.64
N GLY A 10 14.23 -1.54 12.37
CA GLY A 10 13.50 -0.27 12.35
C GLY A 10 13.98 0.81 13.33
N GLU A 11 15.00 0.58 14.16
CA GLU A 11 15.40 1.49 15.26
C GLU A 11 15.90 2.86 14.78
N ALA A 12 16.37 2.95 13.54
CA ALA A 12 16.73 4.25 12.94
C ALA A 12 15.50 5.16 12.72
N ASN A 13 14.28 4.60 12.65
CA ASN A 13 13.06 5.38 12.55
C ASN A 13 12.54 5.73 13.95
N THR A 14 12.58 7.02 14.27
CA THR A 14 12.16 7.57 15.58
C THR A 14 10.72 8.09 15.57
N SER A 15 9.93 7.77 14.54
CA SER A 15 8.55 8.26 14.42
C SER A 15 7.66 7.58 15.46
N SER A 16 6.76 8.35 16.08
CA SER A 16 5.75 7.79 16.97
C SER A 16 4.69 6.98 16.20
N VAL A 17 3.92 6.16 16.91
CA VAL A 17 2.83 5.37 16.30
C VAL A 17 1.80 6.28 15.62
N GLU A 18 1.49 7.42 16.22
CA GLU A 18 0.57 8.42 15.66
C GLU A 18 1.11 8.98 14.34
N GLN A 19 2.41 9.32 14.30
CA GLN A 19 3.07 9.81 13.08
C GLN A 19 3.07 8.77 11.97
N LEU A 20 3.36 7.50 12.29
CA LEU A 20 3.32 6.41 11.32
C LEU A 20 1.91 6.19 10.77
N LEU A 21 0.88 6.28 11.61
CA LEU A 21 -0.51 6.14 11.19
C LEU A 21 -0.92 7.27 10.23
N VAL A 22 -0.61 8.53 10.56
CA VAL A 22 -0.88 9.68 9.69
C VAL A 22 -0.13 9.54 8.36
N GLN A 23 1.14 9.14 8.40
CA GLN A 23 1.95 8.92 7.18
C GLN A 23 1.40 7.77 6.33
N PHE A 24 0.93 6.68 6.94
CA PHE A 24 0.28 5.59 6.22
C PHE A 24 -0.97 6.06 5.48
N LEU A 25 -1.86 6.79 6.16
CA LEU A 25 -3.07 7.33 5.55
C LEU A 25 -2.74 8.32 4.41
N HIS A 26 -1.77 9.21 4.64
CA HIS A 26 -1.29 10.15 3.62
C HIS A 26 -0.69 9.43 2.41
N PHE A 27 0.11 8.39 2.65
CA PHE A 27 0.75 7.62 1.60
C PHE A 27 -0.30 6.99 0.68
N ILE A 28 -1.28 6.27 1.25
CA ILE A 28 -2.32 5.59 0.48
C ILE A 28 -3.26 6.61 -0.21
N ALA A 29 -3.65 7.68 0.47
CA ALA A 29 -4.60 8.66 -0.07
C ALA A 29 -4.01 9.55 -1.17
N VAL A 30 -2.75 9.98 -1.01
CA VAL A 30 -2.17 11.09 -1.79
C VAL A 30 -0.94 10.65 -2.59
N LYS A 31 -0.03 9.86 -2.00
CA LYS A 31 1.26 9.54 -2.64
C LYS A 31 1.20 8.34 -3.57
N LEU A 32 0.40 7.33 -3.24
CA LEU A 32 0.28 6.11 -4.03
C LEU A 32 -0.58 6.35 -5.28
N ASP A 33 0.08 6.43 -6.43
CA ASP A 33 -0.59 6.36 -7.73
C ASP A 33 -1.01 4.91 -8.03
N LEU A 34 -2.30 4.62 -7.85
CA LEU A 34 -2.89 3.27 -8.00
C LEU A 34 -2.87 2.76 -9.44
N ASP A 35 -2.77 3.65 -10.41
CA ASP A 35 -2.72 3.29 -11.83
C ASP A 35 -1.29 3.02 -12.30
N LYS A 36 -0.30 3.67 -11.69
CA LYS A 36 1.11 3.57 -12.08
C LYS A 36 1.96 2.70 -11.18
N HIS A 37 1.57 2.44 -9.94
CA HIS A 37 2.39 1.68 -9.01
C HIS A 37 1.82 0.29 -8.71
N CYS A 38 2.73 -0.66 -8.54
CA CYS A 38 2.50 -1.96 -7.92
C CYS A 38 3.23 -2.01 -6.57
N VAL A 39 2.48 -2.28 -5.50
CA VAL A 39 3.07 -2.48 -4.17
C VAL A 39 3.70 -3.87 -4.12
N CYS A 40 5.03 -3.94 -3.93
CA CYS A 40 5.79 -5.18 -3.89
C CYS A 40 6.57 -5.30 -2.58
N VAL A 41 6.01 -6.04 -1.61
CA VAL A 41 6.68 -6.24 -0.31
C VAL A 41 7.89 -7.17 -0.41
N ARG A 42 7.93 -8.06 -1.40
CA ARG A 42 9.06 -8.96 -1.67
C ARG A 42 10.34 -8.21 -2.02
N GLU A 43 10.22 -7.08 -2.74
CA GLU A 43 11.34 -6.21 -3.10
C GLU A 43 11.45 -4.96 -2.21
N GLY A 44 10.46 -4.74 -1.32
CA GLY A 44 10.43 -3.59 -0.42
C GLY A 44 10.25 -2.24 -1.13
N ASN A 45 9.66 -2.22 -2.33
CA ASN A 45 9.54 -1.03 -3.16
C ASN A 45 8.18 -0.90 -3.87
N LEU A 46 7.96 0.26 -4.50
CA LEU A 46 6.91 0.45 -5.50
C LEU A 46 7.52 0.19 -6.88
N LYS A 47 6.92 -0.72 -7.63
CA LYS A 47 7.28 -1.00 -9.04
C LYS A 47 6.33 -0.26 -9.96
N ASP A 48 6.73 -0.03 -11.20
CA ASP A 48 5.77 0.38 -12.23
C ASP A 48 4.72 -0.72 -12.43
N ALA A 49 3.46 -0.32 -12.56
CA ALA A 49 2.34 -1.22 -12.69
C ALA A 49 2.33 -1.87 -14.09
N ASP A 50 2.73 -3.13 -14.16
CA ASP A 50 2.44 -3.99 -15.31
C ASP A 50 1.18 -4.82 -15.02
N LYS A 51 0.02 -4.33 -15.45
CA LYS A 51 -1.26 -5.04 -15.25
C LYS A 51 -1.32 -6.37 -16.02
N SER A 52 -0.47 -6.56 -17.04
CA SER A 52 -0.41 -7.79 -17.84
C SER A 52 0.34 -8.93 -17.15
N GLN A 53 1.16 -8.62 -16.14
CA GLN A 53 1.91 -9.63 -15.39
C GLN A 53 1.01 -10.59 -14.58
N PHE A 54 -0.22 -10.16 -14.28
CA PHE A 54 -1.14 -10.90 -13.43
C PHE A 54 -2.06 -11.82 -14.23
N LYS A 55 -2.27 -13.05 -13.74
CA LYS A 55 -3.12 -14.09 -14.39
C LYS A 55 -4.63 -13.88 -14.15
N HIS A 56 -5.12 -12.64 -14.31
CA HIS A 56 -6.52 -12.30 -14.07
C HIS A 56 -7.30 -12.15 -15.37
N LYS A 57 -8.59 -12.47 -15.33
CA LYS A 57 -9.50 -12.33 -16.49
C LYS A 57 -9.65 -10.87 -16.94
N HIS A 58 -9.54 -9.93 -16.00
CA HIS A 58 -9.64 -8.50 -16.24
C HIS A 58 -8.44 -7.79 -15.62
N PRO A 59 -7.94 -6.70 -16.24
CA PRO A 59 -6.88 -5.89 -15.65
C PRO A 59 -7.30 -5.37 -14.27
N PRO A 60 -6.43 -5.48 -13.26
CA PRO A 60 -6.76 -5.01 -11.92
C PRO A 60 -6.84 -3.47 -11.85
N HIS A 61 -7.69 -2.98 -10.95
CA HIS A 61 -7.83 -1.55 -10.66
C HIS A 61 -6.75 -1.02 -9.69
N MET A 62 -6.08 -1.92 -8.98
CA MET A 62 -4.97 -1.62 -8.06
C MET A 62 -4.00 -2.79 -8.11
N CYS A 63 -2.69 -2.51 -8.09
CA CYS A 63 -1.67 -3.55 -8.17
C CYS A 63 -1.00 -3.76 -6.80
N ILE A 64 -1.25 -4.92 -6.18
CA ILE A 64 -0.56 -5.36 -4.97
C ILE A 64 -0.06 -6.79 -5.23
N GLU A 65 1.25 -6.95 -5.41
CA GLU A 65 1.89 -8.23 -5.73
C GLU A 65 1.76 -9.19 -4.55
N ASP A 66 1.37 -10.44 -4.82
CA ASP A 66 1.53 -11.51 -3.83
C ASP A 66 3.04 -11.88 -3.73
N PRO A 67 3.66 -11.80 -2.55
CA PRO A 67 5.10 -12.04 -2.40
C PRO A 67 5.52 -13.49 -2.67
N PHE A 68 4.59 -14.45 -2.69
CA PHE A 68 4.86 -15.86 -2.92
C PHE A 68 4.44 -16.33 -4.32
N ASP A 69 3.45 -15.69 -4.94
CA ASP A 69 3.13 -15.84 -6.37
C ASP A 69 3.11 -14.46 -7.07
N PRO A 70 4.25 -13.99 -7.62
CA PRO A 70 4.32 -12.69 -8.29
C PRO A 70 3.39 -12.53 -9.50
N LYS A 71 2.75 -13.61 -9.97
CA LYS A 71 1.76 -13.59 -11.04
C LYS A 71 0.32 -13.45 -10.51
N ASP A 72 0.13 -13.40 -9.19
CA ASP A 72 -1.12 -13.10 -8.52
C ASP A 72 -1.13 -11.64 -8.00
N ASN A 73 -2.34 -11.12 -7.82
CA ASN A 73 -2.59 -9.80 -7.27
C ASN A 73 -3.58 -9.95 -6.11
N VAL A 74 -3.18 -9.60 -4.90
CA VAL A 74 -4.04 -9.72 -3.71
C VAL A 74 -5.23 -8.76 -3.75
N ALA A 75 -5.16 -7.69 -4.55
CA ALA A 75 -6.24 -6.74 -4.78
C ALA A 75 -7.20 -7.15 -5.92
N ARG A 76 -7.09 -8.36 -6.48
CA ARG A 76 -7.89 -8.85 -7.64
C ARG A 76 -9.41 -8.76 -7.46
N SER A 77 -9.91 -8.78 -6.23
CA SER A 77 -11.34 -8.73 -5.94
C SER A 77 -11.91 -7.30 -5.88
N LEU A 78 -11.05 -6.28 -5.94
CA LEU A 78 -11.50 -4.88 -5.90
C LEU A 78 -12.05 -4.45 -7.25
N THR A 79 -13.25 -3.88 -7.22
CA THR A 79 -13.84 -3.20 -8.38
C THR A 79 -13.36 -1.75 -8.46
N ASP A 80 -13.46 -1.10 -9.63
CA ASP A 80 -13.20 0.34 -9.79
C ASP A 80 -13.92 1.19 -8.73
N ARG A 81 -15.19 0.86 -8.46
CA ARG A 81 -15.97 1.54 -7.41
C ARG A 81 -15.34 1.34 -6.04
N SER A 82 -14.99 0.11 -5.69
CA SER A 82 -14.36 -0.21 -4.40
C SER A 82 -13.04 0.55 -4.23
N VAL A 83 -12.20 0.60 -5.26
CA VAL A 83 -10.92 1.34 -5.24
C VAL A 83 -11.15 2.83 -5.00
N LYS A 84 -12.12 3.43 -5.71
CA LYS A 84 -12.49 4.85 -5.51
C LYS A 84 -12.99 5.12 -4.10
N THR A 85 -13.89 4.28 -3.58
CA THR A 85 -14.40 4.39 -2.21
C THR A 85 -13.28 4.29 -1.19
N VAL A 86 -12.39 3.30 -1.35
CA VAL A 86 -11.22 3.12 -0.47
C VAL A 86 -10.37 4.38 -0.46
N LYS A 87 -10.04 4.95 -1.63
CA LYS A 87 -9.23 6.18 -1.72
C LYS A 87 -9.89 7.37 -1.01
N VAL A 88 -11.20 7.54 -1.17
CA VAL A 88 -11.96 8.60 -0.47
C VAL A 88 -11.95 8.41 1.04
N GLU A 89 -12.14 7.18 1.53
CA GLU A 89 -12.10 6.90 2.97
C GLU A 89 -10.71 7.12 3.57
N PHE A 90 -9.65 6.75 2.85
CA PHE A 90 -8.28 7.05 3.27
C PHE A 90 -8.01 8.56 3.35
N LEU A 91 -8.52 9.34 2.38
CA LEU A 91 -8.41 10.79 2.40
C LEU A 91 -9.18 11.39 3.58
N ARG A 92 -10.42 10.95 3.82
CA ARG A 92 -11.24 11.39 4.96
C ARG A 92 -10.55 11.07 6.29
N ALA A 93 -10.01 9.87 6.44
CA ALA A 93 -9.30 9.45 7.65
C ALA A 93 -8.03 10.30 7.85
N HIS A 94 -7.26 10.55 6.78
CA HIS A 94 -6.09 11.42 6.83
C HIS A 94 -6.47 12.84 7.28
N GLU A 95 -7.54 13.43 6.74
CA GLU A 95 -7.99 14.78 7.12
C GLU A 95 -8.42 14.87 8.59
N VAL A 96 -9.12 13.86 9.11
CA VAL A 96 -9.53 13.83 10.52
C VAL A 96 -8.30 13.72 11.43
N MET A 97 -7.40 12.78 11.13
CA MET A 97 -6.23 12.51 11.96
C MET A 97 -5.21 13.66 11.93
N SER A 98 -5.03 14.31 10.78
CA SER A 98 -4.11 15.44 10.64
C SER A 98 -4.59 16.73 11.31
N ARG A 99 -5.88 16.84 11.66
CA ARG A 99 -6.46 17.99 12.40
C ARG A 99 -6.46 17.81 13.92
N THR A 100 -6.31 16.58 14.42
CA THR A 100 -6.45 16.27 15.86
C THR A 100 -5.11 16.41 16.60
N GLY A 101 -4.13 17.11 16.00
CA GLY A 101 -2.81 17.38 16.58
C GLY A 101 -2.66 18.75 17.24
N ASP A 102 -3.75 19.51 17.37
CA ASP A 102 -3.83 20.81 18.05
C ASP A 102 -4.42 20.69 19.47
#